data_AF-A0A372IYP6-F1
#
_entry.id   AF-A0A372IYP6-F1
#
_cell.length_a   1.000
_cell.length_b   1.000
_cell.length_c   1.000
_cell.angle_alpha   90.00
_cell.angle_beta   90.00
_cell.angle_gamma   90.00
#
_symmetry.space_group_name_H-M   'P 1'
#
loop_
_entity.id
_entity.type
_entity.pdbx_description
1 polymer ?
#
loop_
_entity_poly.entity_id
_entity_poly.type
_entity_poly.pdbx_seq_one_letter_code
_entity_poly.pdbx_strand_id
1 'polypeptide(L)' 'MADTITFRPDEDVRRALAVLTQDGTSVSNAVRAALIEAARTAAQDRLRAEAAALAADEADRAEAAQVLRDMETLRAW' A
#
# COMPACT_ATOMS: atom_id res chain seq x y z
N MET A 1 26.70 -2.51 7.22
CA MET A 1 27.23 -2.38 5.84
C MET A 1 26.11 -2.74 4.89
N ALA A 2 26.04 -2.13 3.71
CA ALA A 2 25.05 -2.50 2.71
C ALA A 2 25.56 -3.71 1.91
N ASP A 3 24.72 -4.72 1.74
CA ASP A 3 25.02 -5.87 0.90
C ASP A 3 24.74 -5.54 -0.58
N THR A 4 25.54 -6.11 -1.46
CA THR A 4 25.42 -5.89 -2.90
C THR A 4 24.54 -6.96 -3.53
N ILE A 5 23.59 -6.53 -4.35
CA ILE A 5 22.74 -7.42 -5.16
C ILE A 5 23.10 -7.22 -6.63
N THR A 6 23.37 -8.31 -7.34
CA THR A 6 23.59 -8.29 -8.78
C THR A 6 22.27 -8.42 -9.51
N PHE A 7 21.98 -7.49 -10.40
CA PHE A 7 20.74 -7.46 -11.18
C PHE A 7 21.07 -7.24 -12.66
N ARG A 8 20.44 -8.01 -13.54
CA ARG A 8 20.59 -7.88 -14.99
C ARG A 8 19.34 -7.20 -15.55
N PRO A 9 19.39 -5.89 -15.84
CA PRO A 9 18.24 -5.18 -16.38
C PRO A 9 17.92 -5.65 -17.79
N ASP A 10 16.63 -5.87 -18.06
CA ASP A 10 16.12 -5.94 -19.42
C ASP A 10 16.05 -4.53 -20.04
N GLU A 11 15.51 -4.44 -21.25
CA GLU A 11 15.42 -3.19 -21.99
C GLU A 11 14.46 -2.18 -21.35
N ASP A 12 13.34 -2.65 -20.80
CA ASP A 12 12.38 -1.78 -20.12
C ASP A 12 12.98 -1.16 -18.86
N VAL A 13 13.71 -1.97 -18.09
CA VAL A 13 14.38 -1.49 -16.89
C VAL A 13 15.51 -0.53 -17.25
N ARG A 14 16.26 -0.76 -18.34
CA ARG A 14 17.27 0.19 -18.81
C ARG A 14 16.64 1.55 -19.15
N ARG A 15 15.50 1.57 -19.84
CA ARG A 15 14.76 2.80 -20.14
C ARG A 15 14.27 3.49 -18.87
N ALA A 16 13.68 2.75 -17.94
CA ALA A 16 13.22 3.30 -16.68
C ALA A 16 14.38 3.90 -15.86
N LEU A 17 15.52 3.21 -15.77
CA LEU A 17 16.71 3.74 -15.11
C LEU A 17 17.21 5.01 -15.78
N ALA A 18 17.24 5.05 -17.12
CA ALA A 18 17.62 6.25 -17.85
C ALA A 18 16.70 7.44 -17.51
N VAL A 19 15.41 7.20 -17.24
CA VAL A 19 14.47 8.24 -16.77
C VAL A 19 14.72 8.65 -15.31
N LEU A 20 14.96 7.68 -14.44
CA LEU A 20 15.14 7.93 -13.01
C LEU A 20 16.49 8.58 -12.67
N THR A 21 17.46 8.55 -13.59
CA THR A 21 18.80 9.13 -13.37
C THR A 21 19.09 10.36 -14.24
N GLN A 22 18.09 10.92 -14.94
CA GLN A 22 18.28 12.09 -15.84
C GLN A 22 18.79 13.32 -15.10
N ASP A 23 18.46 13.44 -13.82
CA ASP A 23 18.82 14.55 -12.93
C ASP A 23 20.20 14.37 -12.26
N GLY A 24 20.94 13.32 -12.60
CA GLY A 24 22.22 12.98 -11.99
C GLY A 24 22.11 12.07 -10.76
N THR A 25 20.92 11.61 -10.39
CA THR A 25 20.74 10.59 -9.37
C THR A 25 21.50 9.31 -9.71
N SER A 26 22.21 8.72 -8.75
CA SER A 26 22.92 7.46 -8.98
C SER A 26 21.93 6.30 -9.18
N VAL A 27 22.30 5.33 -10.02
CA VAL A 27 21.49 4.12 -10.26
C VAL A 27 21.14 3.42 -8.94
N SER A 28 22.10 3.27 -8.02
CA SER A 28 21.85 2.64 -6.71
C SER A 28 20.83 3.40 -5.87
N ASN A 29 20.81 4.74 -5.92
CA ASN A 29 19.82 5.55 -5.21
C ASN A 29 18.44 5.44 -5.87
N ALA A 30 18.38 5.50 -7.20
CA ALA A 30 17.15 5.31 -7.95
C ALA A 30 16.51 3.94 -7.68
N VAL A 31 17.31 2.87 -7.73
CA VAL A 31 16.86 1.50 -7.42
C VAL A 31 16.40 1.38 -5.97
N ARG A 32 17.16 1.93 -5.02
CA ARG A 32 16.78 1.93 -3.60
C ARG A 32 15.43 2.62 -3.39
N ALA A 33 15.26 3.81 -3.95
CA ALA A 33 14.03 4.58 -3.82
C ALA A 33 12.85 3.82 -4.42
N ALA A 34 12.99 3.32 -5.66
CA ALA A 34 11.96 2.55 -6.33
C ALA A 34 11.55 1.30 -5.55
N LEU A 35 12.51 0.57 -4.96
CA LEU A 35 12.22 -0.62 -4.16
C LEU A 35 11.44 -0.28 -2.88
N ILE A 36 11.81 0.80 -2.20
CA ILE A 36 11.11 1.26 -0.99
C ILE A 36 9.68 1.70 -1.32
N GLU A 37 9.49 2.46 -2.41
CA GLU A 37 8.17 2.90 -2.85
C GLU A 37 7.28 1.72 -3.29
N ALA A 38 7.85 0.73 -3.99
CA ALA A 38 7.14 -0.50 -4.34
C ALA A 38 6.69 -1.27 -3.08
N ALA A 39 7.56 -1.40 -2.08
CA ALA A 39 7.22 -2.05 -0.81
C ALA A 39 6.11 -1.31 -0.05
N ARG A 40 6.16 0.04 -0.03
CA ARG A 40 5.12 0.87 0.57
C ARG A 40 3.78 0.70 -0.13
N THR A 41 3.78 0.71 -1.45
CA THR A 41 2.58 0.52 -2.27
C THR A 41 1.95 -0.84 -1.99
N ALA A 42 2.74 -1.91 -2.01
CA ALA A 42 2.27 -3.26 -1.71
C ALA A 42 1.68 -3.38 -0.28
N ALA A 43 2.31 -2.73 0.70
CA ALA A 43 1.78 -2.70 2.06
C ALA A 43 0.43 -1.97 2.16
N GLN A 44 0.30 -0.84 1.48
CA GLN A 44 -0.96 -0.09 1.44
C GLN A 44 -2.07 -0.86 0.73
N ASP A 45 -1.76 -1.53 -0.38
CA ASP A 45 -2.75 -2.32 -1.12
C ASP A 45 -3.26 -3.49 -0.28
N ARG A 46 -2.37 -4.15 0.47
CA ARG A 46 -2.78 -5.16 1.45
C ARG A 46 -3.71 -4.59 2.52
N LEU A 47 -3.36 -3.45 3.12
CA LEU A 47 -4.22 -2.81 4.12
C LEU A 47 -5.58 -2.40 3.55
N ARG A 48 -5.63 -1.90 2.30
CA ARG A 48 -6.89 -1.60 1.62
C ARG A 48 -7.73 -2.85 1.40
N ALA A 49 -7.11 -3.96 1.00
CA ALA A 49 -7.80 -5.23 0.83
C ALA A 49 -8.36 -5.77 2.15
N GLU A 50 -7.56 -5.71 3.23
CA GLU A 50 -7.99 -6.09 4.58
C GLU A 50 -9.15 -5.21 5.08
N ALA A 51 -9.05 -3.89 4.91
CA ALA A 51 -10.10 -2.95 5.27
C ALA A 51 -11.39 -3.17 4.46
N ALA A 52 -11.26 -3.45 3.16
CA ALA A 52 -12.40 -3.75 2.30
C ALA A 52 -13.08 -5.06 2.72
N ALA A 53 -12.31 -6.08 3.09
CA ALA A 53 -12.83 -7.34 3.61
C ALA A 53 -13.59 -7.13 4.94
N LEU A 54 -13.01 -6.36 5.87
CA LEU A 54 -13.65 -6.04 7.14
C LEU A 54 -14.93 -5.22 6.95
N ALA A 55 -14.92 -4.22 6.07
CA ALA A 55 -16.11 -3.41 5.77
C ALA A 55 -17.22 -4.20 5.07
N ALA A 56 -16.87 -5.28 4.37
CA ALA A 56 -17.80 -6.19 3.72
C ALA A 56 -18.31 -7.30 4.66
N ASP A 57 -17.88 -7.33 5.93
CA ASP A 57 -18.39 -8.28 6.91
C ASP A 57 -19.85 -7.93 7.26
N GLU A 58 -20.76 -8.78 6.78
CA GLU A 58 -22.20 -8.57 6.94
C GLU A 58 -22.66 -8.78 8.39
N ALA A 59 -21.98 -9.62 9.17
CA ALA A 59 -22.31 -9.81 10.58
C ALA A 59 -21.97 -8.55 11.38
N ASP A 60 -20.76 -8.01 11.17
CA ASP A 60 -20.33 -6.77 11.82
C ASP A 60 -21.22 -5.57 11.41
N ARG A 61 -21.60 -5.48 10.13
CA ARG A 61 -22.54 -4.45 9.65
C ARG A 61 -23.92 -4.58 10.29
N ALA A 62 -24.45 -5.80 10.39
CA ALA A 62 -25.75 -6.05 10.99
C ALA A 62 -25.75 -5.72 12.49
N GLU A 63 -24.68 -6.09 13.20
CA GLU A 63 -24.49 -5.76 14.61
C GLU A 63 -24.37 -4.24 14.82
N ALA A 64 -23.52 -3.55 14.05
CA ALA A 64 -23.38 -2.10 14.14
C ALA A 64 -24.71 -1.37 13.88
N ALA A 65 -25.50 -1.84 12.90
CA ALA A 65 -26.82 -1.29 12.63
C ALA A 65 -27.81 -1.53 13.79
N GLN A 66 -27.73 -2.68 14.47
CA GLN A 66 -28.54 -2.97 15.65
C GLN A 66 -28.15 -2.06 16.81
N VAL A 67 -26.87 -1.92 17.11
CA VAL A 67 -26.37 -1.05 18.19
C VAL A 67 -26.81 0.40 17.97
N LEU A 68 -26.74 0.92 16.74
CA LEU A 68 -27.21 2.27 16.43
C LEU A 68 -28.70 2.45 16.71
N ARG A 69 -29.54 1.48 16.34
CA ARG A 69 -30.99 1.50 16.65
C ARG A 69 -31.23 1.50 18.16
N ASP A 70 -30.48 0.71 18.90
CA ASP A 70 -30.61 0.60 20.35
C ASP A 70 -30.20 1.92 21.03
N MET A 71 -29.10 2.55 20.58
CA MET A 71 -28.65 3.86 21.09
C MET A 71 -29.65 4.98 20.79
N GLU A 72 -30.28 4.97 19.61
CA GLU A 72 -31.29 5.96 19.24
C GLU A 72 -32.56 5.82 20.10
N THR A 73 -32.95 4.59 20.43
CA THR A 73 -34.04 4.31 21.37
C THR A 73 -33.76 4.86 22.76
N LEU A 74 -32.52 4.75 23.24
CA LEU A 74 -32.10 5.29 24.53
C LEU A 74 -32.03 6.82 24.56
N ARG A 75 -31.76 7.48 23.42
CA ARG A 75 -31.66 8.94 23.30
C ARG A 75 -33.02 9.64 23.21
N ALA A 76 -34.07 8.92 22.83
CA ALA A 76 -35.43 9.44 22.69
C ALA A 76 -36.20 9.54 24.03
N TRP A 77 -35.56 9.18 25.14
CA TRP A 77 -36.04 9.31 26.51
C TRP A 77 -35.34 10.47 27.24
#